data_AF-A0A2N0FZF5-F1
#
_entry.id   AF-A0A2N0FZF5-F1
#
_cell.length_a   1.000
_cell.length_b   1.000
_cell.length_c   1.000
_cell.angle_alpha   90.00
_cell.angle_beta   90.00
_cell.angle_gamma   90.00
#
_symmetry.space_group_name_H-M   'P 1'
#
loop_
_entity.id
_entity.type
_entity.pdbx_description
1 polymer ?
#
loop_
_entity_poly.entity_id
_entity_poly.type
_entity_poly.pdbx_seq_one_letter_code
_entity_poly.pdbx_strand_id
1 'polypeptide(L)'
;MRERIFLVLAIGVFLLGCTSDNSVDCPEDYSGALISSEEKMVGEWVLVAITAEDEVDLSDDSEDNPSTDIFAQYSECQRDGAYVFTTNRGYTFKQGLKANNCERTVDLSGTWQLVGSTLSLVGSCNIQNLAIEFNDENSAFVFKENFNITDTNGSSIQTEVSFTYSLQQ
;
A
#
# COMPACT_ATOMS: atom_id res chain seq x y z
N MET A 1 7.41 81.17 -4.17
CA MET A 1 8.83 81.25 -4.60
C MET A 1 9.67 81.11 -3.32
N ARG A 2 10.75 80.31 -3.35
CA ARG A 2 11.42 79.60 -2.23
C ARG A 2 10.73 78.28 -1.89
N GLU A 3 11.43 77.14 -1.73
CA GLU A 3 12.84 76.90 -1.41
C GLU A 3 13.26 75.50 -1.93
N ARG A 4 14.52 75.34 -2.34
CA ARG A 4 15.13 74.04 -2.70
C ARG A 4 15.71 73.39 -1.46
N ILE A 5 15.46 72.11 -1.21
CA ILE A 5 16.30 71.25 -0.35
C ILE A 5 16.39 69.84 -0.97
N PHE A 6 17.62 69.43 -1.30
CA PHE A 6 18.02 68.04 -1.54
C PHE A 6 18.13 67.33 -0.19
N LEU A 7 17.58 66.11 -0.05
CA LEU A 7 17.95 65.20 1.04
C LEU A 7 18.03 63.76 0.52
N VAL A 8 19.22 63.17 0.63
CA VAL A 8 19.50 61.75 0.46
C VAL A 8 19.27 61.08 1.81
N LEU A 9 18.55 59.95 1.84
CA LEU A 9 18.55 59.03 2.98
C LEU A 9 18.54 57.59 2.48
N ALA A 10 19.55 56.84 2.92
CA ALA A 10 19.74 55.42 2.68
C ALA A 10 19.00 54.58 3.73
N ILE A 11 18.98 53.26 3.46
CA ILE A 11 18.88 52.11 4.39
C ILE A 11 17.58 51.29 4.32
N GLY A 12 17.77 50.03 3.94
CA GLY A 12 17.21 48.89 4.66
C GLY A 12 15.94 48.28 4.08
N VAL A 13 16.09 47.39 3.09
CA VAL A 13 15.05 46.39 2.84
C VAL A 13 15.66 45.00 3.00
N PHE A 14 15.17 44.36 4.05
CA PHE A 14 15.33 43.00 4.52
C PHE A 14 15.69 41.97 3.43
N LEU A 15 16.82 41.30 3.61
CA LEU A 15 17.02 39.97 3.10
C LEU A 15 16.04 39.05 3.83
N LEU A 16 14.93 38.72 3.17
CA LEU A 16 14.10 37.58 3.56
C LEU A 16 14.98 36.33 3.39
N GLY A 17 15.50 35.83 4.50
CA GLY A 17 16.16 34.53 4.53
C GLY A 17 15.13 33.46 4.18
N CYS A 18 15.29 32.84 3.01
CA CYS A 18 14.69 31.54 2.76
C CYS A 18 15.35 30.54 3.70
N THR A 19 14.69 30.16 4.78
CA THR A 19 15.02 28.92 5.49
C THR A 19 14.50 27.79 4.61
N SER A 20 15.34 27.23 3.76
CA SER A 20 15.07 25.94 3.13
C SER A 20 15.16 24.89 4.25
N ASP A 21 14.05 24.66 4.93
CA ASP A 21 13.92 23.46 5.75
C ASP A 21 13.86 22.28 4.79
N ASN A 22 14.91 21.46 4.79
CA ASN A 22 15.03 20.26 3.96
C ASN A 22 14.41 19.05 4.68
N SER A 23 13.41 19.26 5.53
CA SER A 23 12.67 18.18 6.16
C SER A 23 11.81 17.46 5.12
N VAL A 24 11.89 16.13 5.10
CA VAL A 24 11.00 15.30 4.28
C VAL A 24 9.65 15.31 4.96
N ASP A 25 8.65 15.90 4.30
CA ASP A 25 7.27 15.95 4.80
C ASP A 25 6.61 14.58 4.56
N CYS A 26 6.53 13.77 5.62
CA CYS A 26 5.94 12.43 5.58
C CYS A 26 4.44 12.50 5.90
N PRO A 27 3.61 11.62 5.30
CA PRO A 27 2.22 11.50 5.70
C PRO A 27 2.11 11.25 7.22
N GLU A 28 1.18 11.94 7.87
CA GLU A 28 0.90 11.73 9.29
C GLU A 28 0.33 10.33 9.54
N ASP A 29 0.70 9.75 10.68
CA ASP A 29 0.13 8.49 11.14
C ASP A 29 -1.35 8.63 11.53
N TYR A 30 -2.13 7.60 11.22
CA TYR A 30 -3.50 7.49 11.72
C TYR A 30 -3.52 7.16 13.22
N SER A 31 -4.35 7.88 13.97
CA SER A 31 -4.46 7.71 15.42
C SER A 31 -5.89 7.90 15.93
N GLY A 32 -6.12 7.63 17.23
CA GLY A 32 -7.42 7.74 17.86
C GLY A 32 -8.24 6.45 17.83
N ALA A 33 -9.45 6.51 18.40
CA ALA A 33 -10.35 5.37 18.45
C ALA A 33 -10.84 4.94 17.06
N LEU A 34 -11.13 3.65 16.91
CA LEU A 34 -11.81 3.15 15.72
C LEU A 34 -13.27 3.60 15.69
N ILE A 35 -13.79 3.80 14.49
CA ILE A 35 -15.23 3.90 14.26
C ILE A 35 -15.80 2.52 13.93
N SER A 36 -17.12 2.34 14.04
CA SER A 36 -17.76 1.01 13.85
C SER A 36 -17.48 0.36 12.49
N SER A 37 -17.29 1.15 11.43
CA SER A 37 -16.94 0.62 10.11
C SER A 37 -15.52 0.08 10.01
N GLU A 38 -14.65 0.43 10.95
CA GLU A 38 -13.26 -0.03 11.03
C GLU A 38 -13.12 -1.26 11.93
N GLU A 39 -14.01 -1.45 12.91
CA GLU A 39 -13.96 -2.61 13.81
C GLU A 39 -13.96 -3.94 13.04
N LYS A 40 -14.68 -4.01 11.91
CA LYS A 40 -14.69 -5.19 11.04
C LYS A 40 -13.35 -5.51 10.38
N MET A 41 -12.39 -4.58 10.33
CA MET A 41 -11.06 -4.80 9.76
C MET A 41 -10.09 -5.38 10.78
N VAL A 42 -10.39 -5.26 12.08
CA VAL A 42 -9.48 -5.73 13.15
C VAL A 42 -9.33 -7.24 13.08
N GLY A 43 -8.09 -7.71 13.09
CA GLY A 43 -7.76 -9.13 13.04
C GLY A 43 -6.61 -9.44 12.08
N GLU A 44 -6.36 -10.74 11.91
CA GLU A 44 -5.36 -11.26 10.99
C GLU A 44 -6.04 -11.69 9.68
N TRP A 45 -5.56 -11.18 8.56
CA TRP A 45 -6.11 -11.42 7.22
C TRP A 45 -5.05 -12.08 6.37
N VAL A 46 -5.31 -13.31 5.95
CA VAL A 46 -4.36 -14.14 5.20
C VAL A 46 -4.73 -14.10 3.73
N LEU A 47 -3.72 -13.92 2.87
CA LEU A 47 -3.86 -14.01 1.42
C LEU A 47 -4.25 -15.45 1.05
N VAL A 48 -5.38 -15.60 0.36
CA VAL A 48 -5.90 -16.93 -0.01
C VAL A 48 -6.08 -17.09 -1.51
N ALA A 49 -6.12 -16.00 -2.27
CA ALA A 49 -6.19 -16.05 -3.72
C ALA A 49 -5.60 -14.79 -4.36
N ILE A 50 -5.05 -14.98 -5.55
CA ILE A 50 -4.63 -13.97 -6.50
C ILE A 50 -5.14 -14.43 -7.86
N THR A 51 -6.05 -13.67 -8.47
CA THR A 51 -6.63 -14.01 -9.78
C THR A 51 -6.45 -12.86 -10.75
N ALA A 52 -5.95 -13.17 -11.95
CA ALA A 52 -5.89 -12.23 -13.07
C ALA A 52 -7.16 -12.33 -13.93
N GLU A 53 -7.55 -11.23 -14.58
CA GLU A 53 -8.62 -11.22 -15.59
C GLU A 53 -8.21 -11.98 -16.85
N ASP A 54 -6.97 -11.78 -17.32
CA ASP A 54 -6.37 -12.52 -18.43
C ASP A 54 -5.54 -13.71 -17.94
N GLU A 55 -5.45 -14.77 -18.75
CA GLU A 55 -4.56 -15.89 -18.46
C GLU A 55 -3.10 -15.46 -18.60
N VAL A 56 -2.28 -15.78 -17.59
CA VAL A 56 -0.84 -15.48 -17.58
C VAL A 56 -0.06 -16.70 -17.14
N ASP A 57 1.12 -16.89 -17.74
CA ASP A 57 2.10 -17.90 -17.35
C ASP A 57 3.29 -17.24 -16.65
N LEU A 58 3.36 -17.45 -15.34
CA LEU A 58 4.42 -16.99 -14.44
C LEU A 58 5.41 -18.11 -14.10
N SER A 59 5.12 -19.36 -14.48
CA SER A 59 5.91 -20.54 -14.12
C SER A 59 7.03 -20.76 -15.12
N ASP A 60 8.28 -20.63 -14.68
CA ASP A 60 9.44 -21.04 -15.49
C ASP A 60 9.68 -22.55 -15.34
N ASP A 61 8.70 -23.35 -15.77
CA ASP A 61 8.71 -24.82 -15.67
C ASP A 61 8.81 -25.54 -17.04
N SER A 62 8.98 -24.77 -18.12
CA SER A 62 9.01 -25.24 -19.51
C SER A 62 7.69 -25.86 -20.02
N GLU A 63 6.60 -25.71 -19.28
CA GLU A 63 5.24 -25.98 -19.76
C GLU A 63 4.58 -24.65 -20.16
N ASP A 64 3.70 -24.68 -21.16
CA ASP A 64 2.87 -23.52 -21.53
C ASP A 64 1.52 -23.70 -20.83
N ASN A 65 1.42 -23.17 -19.62
CA ASN A 65 0.30 -23.41 -18.71
C ASN A 65 -0.34 -22.12 -18.17
N PRO A 66 -0.67 -21.14 -19.05
CA PRO A 66 -1.25 -19.87 -18.63
C PRO A 66 -2.58 -20.11 -17.91
N SER A 67 -2.82 -19.34 -16.85
CA SER A 67 -4.01 -19.48 -16.01
C SER A 67 -4.42 -18.13 -15.42
N THR A 68 -5.72 -17.96 -15.19
CA THR A 68 -6.25 -16.83 -14.42
C THR A 68 -6.02 -16.99 -12.92
N ASP A 69 -5.88 -18.23 -12.42
CA ASP A 69 -5.46 -18.52 -11.03
C ASP A 69 -3.93 -18.47 -10.95
N ILE A 70 -3.42 -17.25 -10.85
CA ILE A 70 -1.97 -17.02 -10.75
C ILE A 70 -1.44 -17.26 -9.32
N PHE A 71 -2.32 -17.37 -8.32
CA PHE A 71 -1.93 -17.79 -6.97
C PHE A 71 -1.31 -19.18 -6.97
N ALA A 72 -1.87 -20.10 -7.75
CA ALA A 72 -1.37 -21.46 -7.91
C ALA A 72 0.03 -21.55 -8.53
N GLN A 73 0.52 -20.49 -9.17
CA GLN A 73 1.83 -20.43 -9.83
C GLN A 73 2.94 -19.87 -8.90
N TYR A 74 2.57 -19.18 -7.81
CA TYR A 74 3.53 -18.65 -6.85
C TYR A 74 4.11 -19.74 -5.92
N SER A 75 5.30 -19.56 -5.37
CA SER A 75 5.84 -20.45 -4.32
C SER A 75 5.07 -20.32 -2.99
N GLU A 76 5.22 -21.30 -2.09
CA GLU A 76 4.64 -21.23 -0.73
C GLU A 76 5.01 -19.93 0.00
N CYS A 77 6.26 -19.48 -0.14
CA CYS A 77 6.74 -18.23 0.46
C CYS A 77 6.05 -16.98 -0.09
N GLN A 78 5.75 -16.95 -1.39
CA GLN A 78 5.07 -15.82 -2.03
C GLN A 78 3.58 -15.79 -1.69
N ARG A 79 2.97 -16.96 -1.50
CA ARG A 79 1.56 -17.10 -1.07
C ARG A 79 1.34 -16.79 0.41
N ASP A 80 2.38 -16.91 1.23
CA ASP A 80 2.34 -16.67 2.68
C ASP A 80 2.29 -15.18 3.06
N GLY A 81 1.31 -14.46 2.54
CA GLY A 81 1.04 -13.06 2.84
C GLY A 81 -0.03 -12.89 3.92
N ALA A 82 0.19 -12.04 4.93
CA ALA A 82 -0.81 -11.73 5.93
C ALA A 82 -0.73 -10.28 6.42
N TYR A 83 -1.89 -9.63 6.54
CA TYR A 83 -2.03 -8.38 7.28
C TYR A 83 -2.52 -8.67 8.71
N VAL A 84 -2.08 -7.87 9.67
CA VAL A 84 -2.68 -7.82 11.02
C VAL A 84 -3.06 -6.38 11.31
N PHE A 85 -4.35 -6.11 11.53
CA PHE A 85 -4.88 -4.80 11.89
C PHE A 85 -5.32 -4.79 13.35
N THR A 86 -4.83 -3.82 14.12
CA THR A 86 -5.08 -3.71 15.56
C THR A 86 -6.03 -2.57 15.90
N THR A 87 -6.62 -2.61 17.10
CA THR A 87 -7.60 -1.62 17.58
C THR A 87 -7.02 -0.22 17.81
N ASN A 88 -5.70 -0.08 17.89
CA ASN A 88 -5.01 1.20 18.01
C ASN A 88 -4.55 1.77 16.66
N ARG A 89 -5.18 1.33 15.55
CA ARG A 89 -4.82 1.71 14.17
C ARG A 89 -3.42 1.28 13.73
N GLY A 90 -2.75 0.39 14.46
CA GLY A 90 -1.52 -0.23 13.98
C GLY A 90 -1.82 -1.31 12.95
N TYR A 91 -0.95 -1.46 11.95
CA TYR A 91 -0.95 -2.65 11.10
C TYR A 91 0.45 -3.23 10.92
N THR A 92 0.49 -4.51 10.62
CA THR A 92 1.68 -5.18 10.05
C THR A 92 1.30 -5.92 8.78
N PHE A 93 2.23 -6.04 7.83
CA PHE A 93 2.12 -6.93 6.68
C PHE A 93 3.35 -7.83 6.64
N LYS A 94 3.12 -9.13 6.53
CA LYS A 94 4.16 -10.15 6.54
C LYS A 94 4.04 -11.01 5.29
N GLN A 95 5.17 -11.30 4.63
CA GLN A 95 5.25 -12.27 3.55
C GLN A 95 6.40 -13.25 3.77
N GLY A 96 6.14 -14.55 3.61
CA GLY A 96 7.16 -15.61 3.69
C GLY A 96 7.73 -15.82 5.10
N LEU A 97 7.00 -15.42 6.15
CA LEU A 97 7.46 -15.53 7.55
C LEU A 97 6.88 -16.74 8.29
N LYS A 98 5.81 -17.37 7.78
CA LYS A 98 5.22 -18.61 8.30
C LYS A 98 5.62 -19.83 7.47
N ALA A 99 5.81 -19.66 6.16
CA ALA A 99 6.32 -20.71 5.27
C ALA A 99 7.80 -21.03 5.59
N ASN A 100 8.21 -22.27 5.34
CA ASN A 100 9.54 -22.76 5.70
C ASN A 100 10.57 -22.38 4.63
N ASN A 101 11.81 -22.09 5.06
CA ASN A 101 12.97 -21.85 4.18
C ASN A 101 12.80 -20.70 3.17
N CYS A 102 12.04 -19.67 3.52
CA CYS A 102 11.89 -18.48 2.68
C CYS A 102 13.13 -17.58 2.79
N GLU A 103 13.85 -17.39 1.67
CA GLU A 103 15.04 -16.52 1.63
C GLU A 103 14.69 -15.03 1.63
N ARG A 104 13.55 -14.68 1.00
CA ARG A 104 13.04 -13.31 0.94
C ARG A 104 11.77 -13.23 1.74
N THR A 105 11.81 -12.41 2.77
CA THR A 105 10.67 -12.13 3.63
C THR A 105 10.35 -10.64 3.61
N VAL A 106 9.09 -10.33 3.78
CA VAL A 106 8.60 -8.96 3.92
C VAL A 106 8.05 -8.82 5.32
N ASP A 107 8.44 -7.74 6.02
CA ASP A 107 7.86 -7.31 7.29
C ASP A 107 7.71 -5.79 7.25
N LEU A 108 6.47 -5.34 7.03
CA LEU A 108 6.10 -3.93 7.00
C LEU A 108 5.21 -3.62 8.20
N SER A 109 5.30 -2.39 8.68
CA SER A 109 4.46 -1.91 9.77
C SER A 109 4.13 -0.45 9.59
N GLY A 110 3.01 -0.02 10.17
CA GLY A 110 2.55 1.35 10.07
C GLY A 110 1.21 1.54 10.75
N THR A 111 0.49 2.56 10.30
CA THR A 111 -0.87 2.86 10.77
C THR A 111 -1.90 2.77 9.66
N TRP A 112 -3.17 2.53 10.01
CA TRP A 112 -4.24 2.33 9.04
C TRP A 112 -5.53 3.08 9.40
N GLN A 113 -6.33 3.30 8.37
CA GLN A 113 -7.68 3.82 8.47
C GLN A 113 -8.54 3.22 7.36
N LEU A 114 -9.83 2.99 7.63
CA LEU A 114 -10.81 2.61 6.61
C LEU A 114 -11.91 3.67 6.54
N VAL A 115 -11.99 4.39 5.41
CA VAL A 115 -13.04 5.36 5.12
C VAL A 115 -13.85 4.88 3.92
N GLY A 116 -15.14 4.56 4.16
CA GLY A 116 -15.98 3.93 3.14
C GLY A 116 -15.41 2.57 2.74
N SER A 117 -15.01 2.43 1.48
CA SER A 117 -14.34 1.25 0.92
C SER A 117 -12.84 1.46 0.69
N THR A 118 -12.25 2.57 1.17
CA THR A 118 -10.82 2.85 0.98
C THR A 118 -10.04 2.53 2.25
N LEU A 119 -9.23 1.48 2.19
CA LEU A 119 -8.24 1.14 3.20
C LEU A 119 -6.95 1.91 2.92
N SER A 120 -6.61 2.83 3.82
CA SER A 120 -5.39 3.63 3.74
C SER A 120 -4.36 3.09 4.72
N LEU A 121 -3.12 2.91 4.25
CA LEU A 121 -1.97 2.43 5.02
C LEU A 121 -0.88 3.49 4.98
N VAL A 122 -0.42 3.94 6.14
CA VAL A 122 0.71 4.87 6.28
C VAL A 122 1.87 4.12 6.91
N GLY A 123 3.03 4.14 6.26
CA GLY A 123 4.24 3.50 6.75
C GLY A 123 5.44 3.89 5.89
N SER A 124 6.63 3.90 6.48
CA SER A 124 7.88 4.22 5.77
C SER A 124 7.82 5.52 4.93
N CYS A 125 7.18 6.57 5.47
CA CYS A 125 7.00 7.87 4.80
C CYS A 125 6.20 7.79 3.48
N ASN A 126 5.34 6.79 3.35
CA ASN A 126 4.47 6.59 2.20
C ASN A 126 3.02 6.37 2.67
N ILE A 127 2.06 6.71 1.79
CA ILE A 127 0.65 6.37 1.96
C ILE A 127 0.19 5.51 0.78
N GLN A 128 -0.34 4.34 1.08
CA GLN A 128 -1.01 3.46 0.13
C GLN A 128 -2.52 3.52 0.36
N ASN A 129 -3.30 3.60 -0.71
CA ASN A 129 -4.76 3.56 -0.65
C ASN A 129 -5.26 2.38 -1.49
N LEU A 130 -6.00 1.48 -0.85
CA LEU A 130 -6.57 0.29 -1.47
C LEU A 130 -8.09 0.41 -1.47
N ALA A 131 -8.70 0.35 -2.65
CA ALA A 131 -10.14 0.15 -2.75
C ALA A 131 -10.46 -1.32 -2.43
N ILE A 132 -11.10 -1.57 -1.29
CA ILE A 132 -11.45 -2.90 -0.81
C ILE A 132 -12.96 -3.14 -0.88
N GLU A 133 -13.33 -4.38 -1.17
CA GLU A 133 -14.70 -4.87 -1.08
C GLU A 133 -14.75 -6.05 -0.12
N PHE A 134 -15.60 -5.97 0.90
CA PHE A 134 -15.84 -7.08 1.81
C PHE A 134 -16.90 -8.01 1.24
N ASN A 135 -16.81 -9.30 1.55
CA ASN A 135 -17.95 -10.20 1.38
C ASN A 135 -19.07 -9.89 2.41
N ASP A 136 -20.24 -10.47 2.19
CA ASP A 136 -21.44 -10.23 3.01
C ASP A 136 -21.23 -10.51 4.51
N GLU A 137 -20.32 -11.44 4.83
CA GLU A 137 -20.03 -11.88 6.20
C GLU A 137 -18.94 -11.04 6.88
N ASN A 138 -18.26 -10.14 6.16
CA ASN A 138 -17.01 -9.49 6.58
C ASN A 138 -15.92 -10.48 7.02
N SER A 139 -15.91 -11.67 6.42
CA SER A 139 -14.92 -12.73 6.66
C SER A 139 -13.84 -12.77 5.56
N ALA A 140 -14.04 -12.06 4.46
CA ALA A 140 -13.07 -11.86 3.40
C ALA A 140 -13.16 -10.44 2.83
N PHE A 141 -12.05 -9.92 2.32
CA PHE A 141 -12.04 -8.75 1.45
C PHE A 141 -11.18 -8.97 0.21
N VAL A 142 -11.50 -8.24 -0.85
CA VAL A 142 -10.73 -8.20 -2.09
C VAL A 142 -10.32 -6.77 -2.40
N PHE A 143 -9.11 -6.57 -2.89
CA PHE A 143 -8.76 -5.37 -3.65
C PHE A 143 -8.27 -5.75 -5.04
N LYS A 144 -8.34 -4.80 -5.95
CA LYS A 144 -7.96 -5.00 -7.34
C LYS A 144 -7.02 -3.91 -7.81
N GLU A 145 -6.05 -4.29 -8.63
CA GLU A 145 -5.06 -3.39 -9.20
C GLU A 145 -4.75 -3.81 -10.64
N ASN A 146 -4.42 -2.84 -11.49
CA ASN A 146 -3.99 -3.13 -12.85
C ASN A 146 -2.47 -3.33 -12.87
N PHE A 147 -2.03 -4.51 -13.32
CA PHE A 147 -0.61 -4.83 -13.44
C PHE A 147 -0.22 -5.00 -14.91
N ASN A 148 0.99 -4.53 -15.23
CA ASN A 148 1.70 -4.99 -16.41
C ASN A 148 2.55 -6.19 -15.98
N ILE A 149 2.11 -7.38 -16.37
CA ILE A 149 2.78 -8.63 -16.04
C ILE A 149 3.59 -9.06 -17.26
N THR A 150 4.85 -9.42 -17.05
CA THR A 150 5.67 -10.05 -18.09
C THR A 150 5.66 -11.54 -17.86
N ASP A 151 5.15 -12.29 -18.84
CA ASP A 151 5.17 -13.75 -18.81
C ASP A 151 6.60 -14.30 -18.99
N THR A 152 6.75 -15.61 -18.81
CA THR A 152 8.02 -16.32 -18.97
C THR A 152 8.56 -16.29 -20.40
N ASN A 153 7.69 -16.06 -21.39
CA ASN A 153 8.04 -15.89 -22.81
C ASN A 153 8.49 -14.45 -23.16
N GLY A 154 8.42 -13.51 -22.22
CA GLY A 154 8.79 -12.11 -22.39
C GLY A 154 7.69 -11.23 -22.98
N SER A 155 6.48 -11.76 -23.15
CA SER A 155 5.29 -10.98 -23.53
C SER A 155 4.77 -10.20 -22.32
N SER A 156 4.36 -8.94 -22.53
CA SER A 156 3.76 -8.13 -21.47
C SER A 156 2.25 -8.03 -21.68
N ILE A 157 1.50 -8.39 -20.64
CA ILE A 157 0.04 -8.37 -20.60
C ILE A 157 -0.38 -7.36 -19.52
N GLN A 158 -1.27 -6.45 -19.88
CA GLN A 158 -1.91 -5.55 -18.92
C GLN A 158 -3.24 -6.16 -18.50
N THR A 159 -3.35 -6.58 -17.24
CA THR A 159 -4.55 -7.25 -16.69
C THR A 159 -4.90 -6.67 -15.32
N GLU A 160 -6.18 -6.65 -14.99
CA GLU A 160 -6.63 -6.47 -13.61
C GLU A 160 -6.29 -7.73 -12.81
N VAL A 161 -5.78 -7.55 -11.59
CA VAL A 161 -5.46 -8.63 -10.66
C VAL A 161 -6.21 -8.38 -9.36
N SER A 162 -6.94 -9.38 -8.90
CA SER A 162 -7.67 -9.39 -7.64
C SER A 162 -6.89 -10.13 -6.57
N PHE A 163 -6.71 -9.52 -5.41
CA PHE A 163 -6.08 -10.12 -4.23
C PHE A 163 -7.13 -10.33 -3.16
N THR A 164 -7.38 -11.59 -2.80
CA THR A 164 -8.39 -11.95 -1.81
C THR A 164 -7.73 -12.34 -0.50
N TYR A 165 -8.16 -11.70 0.58
CA TYR A 165 -7.74 -11.98 1.93
C TYR A 165 -8.91 -12.49 2.75
N SER A 166 -8.68 -13.52 3.57
CA SER A 166 -9.66 -14.07 4.50
C SER A 166 -9.23 -13.84 5.94
N LEU A 167 -10.19 -13.48 6.79
CA LEU A 167 -9.98 -13.34 8.22
C LEU A 167 -9.65 -14.71 8.83
N GLN A 168 -8.53 -14.79 9.54
CA GLN A 168 -8.13 -15.97 10.29
C GLN A 168 -8.94 -16.03 11.59
N GLN A 169 -9.71 -17.11 11.76
CA GLN A 169 -10.49 -17.40 12.96
C GLN A 169 -9.64 -18.01 14.08
#